data_AF-A0A2M8P8U8-F1
#
_entry.id   AF-A0A2M8P8U8-F1
#
_cell.length_a   1.000
_cell.length_b   1.000
_cell.length_c   1.000
_cell.angle_alpha   90.00
_cell.angle_beta   90.00
_cell.angle_gamma   90.00
#
_symmetry.space_group_name_H-M   'P 1'
#
loop_
_entity.id
_entity.type
_entity.pdbx_description
1 polymer ?
#
loop_
_entity_poly.entity_id
_entity_poly.type
_entity_poly.pdbx_seq_one_letter_code
_entity_poly.pdbx_strand_id
1 'polypeptide(L)'
;RNEADMAFKKRVRCIFEWLQPTDDKTILDCGCGRGFYLNMIRTVSACRLYGLELEPEIIAKAHENLAGLPDITLVRASIYDQPFEDASFDGVILSEVLEHIDDDLRGLREVCRVLKPNGVVAITVPNADYP
;
A
#
# COMPACT_ATOMS: atom_id res chain seq x y z
N ARG A 1 -8.51 12.47 -23.38
CA ARG A 1 -8.61 11.83 -22.05
C ARG A 1 -8.26 10.36 -22.28
N ASN A 2 -7.15 9.88 -21.72
CA ASN A 2 -6.66 8.52 -21.95
C ASN A 2 -7.39 7.54 -21.00
N GLU A 3 -7.74 6.34 -21.46
CA GLU A 3 -8.46 5.33 -20.66
C GLU A 3 -7.65 4.84 -19.45
N ALA A 4 -6.33 4.70 -19.62
CA ALA A 4 -5.41 4.36 -18.54
C ALA A 4 -5.51 5.36 -17.36
N ASP A 5 -5.70 6.64 -17.68
CA ASP A 5 -5.82 7.72 -16.70
C ASP A 5 -7.15 7.64 -15.91
N MET A 6 -8.19 7.08 -16.54
CA MET A 6 -9.50 6.87 -15.90
C MET A 6 -9.53 5.60 -15.04
N ALA A 7 -8.95 4.50 -15.53
CA ALA A 7 -8.82 3.26 -14.76
C ALA A 7 -8.02 3.50 -13.47
N PHE A 8 -6.93 4.24 -13.58
CA PHE A 8 -6.12 4.65 -12.46
C PHE A 8 -6.88 5.49 -11.43
N LYS A 9 -7.58 6.55 -11.87
CA LYS A 9 -8.40 7.37 -10.96
C LYS A 9 -9.49 6.55 -10.25
N LYS A 10 -10.11 5.60 -10.97
CA LYS A 10 -11.11 4.70 -10.39
C LYS A 10 -10.48 3.79 -9.32
N ARG A 11 -9.27 3.29 -9.55
CA ARG A 11 -8.51 2.48 -8.59
C ARG A 11 -8.24 3.27 -7.30
N VAL A 12 -7.66 4.46 -7.43
CA VAL A 12 -7.38 5.35 -6.30
C VAL A 12 -8.63 5.63 -5.49
N ARG A 13 -9.73 6.01 -6.17
CA ARG A 13 -11.00 6.28 -5.51
C ARG A 13 -11.52 5.06 -4.75
N CYS A 14 -11.52 3.89 -5.37
CA CYS A 14 -11.96 2.64 -4.74
C CYS A 14 -11.15 2.35 -3.47
N ILE A 15 -9.82 2.42 -3.56
CA ILE A 15 -8.93 2.21 -2.40
C ILE A 15 -9.29 3.18 -1.27
N PHE A 16 -9.48 4.47 -1.58
CA PHE A 16 -9.78 5.48 -0.56
C PHE A 16 -11.18 5.31 0.06
N GLU A 17 -12.18 4.89 -0.72
CA GLU A 17 -13.54 4.63 -0.23
C GLU A 17 -13.56 3.47 0.79
N TRP A 18 -12.76 2.43 0.58
CA TRP A 18 -12.65 1.29 1.51
C TRP A 18 -11.74 1.58 2.69
N LEU A 19 -10.57 2.18 2.44
CA LEU A 19 -9.55 2.41 3.47
C LEU A 19 -9.93 3.54 4.43
N GLN A 20 -10.64 4.56 3.90
CA GLN A 20 -11.08 5.78 4.61
C GLN A 20 -9.95 6.37 5.46
N PRO A 21 -8.89 6.93 4.86
CA PRO A 21 -7.75 7.44 5.62
C PRO A 21 -8.19 8.61 6.52
N THR A 22 -8.19 8.36 7.83
CA THR A 22 -8.48 9.33 8.88
C THR A 22 -7.25 9.47 9.77
N ASP A 23 -7.08 10.62 10.42
CA ASP A 23 -5.84 11.00 11.11
C ASP A 23 -5.44 10.05 12.25
N ASP A 24 -6.40 9.32 12.80
CA ASP A 24 -6.23 8.32 13.85
C ASP A 24 -5.73 6.95 13.34
N LYS A 25 -5.80 6.69 12.02
CA LYS A 25 -5.40 5.41 11.44
C LYS A 25 -3.90 5.25 11.23
N THR A 26 -3.48 4.00 11.20
CA THR A 26 -2.15 3.56 10.76
C THR A 26 -2.32 2.69 9.52
N ILE A 27 -1.74 3.12 8.39
CA ILE A 27 -1.90 2.46 7.09
C ILE A 27 -0.56 1.97 6.57
N LEU A 28 -0.55 0.75 6.02
CA LEU A 28 0.56 0.16 5.28
C LEU A 28 0.27 0.14 3.77
N ASP A 29 1.18 0.65 2.97
CA ASP A 29 1.27 0.39 1.54
C ASP A 29 2.28 -0.75 1.32
N CYS A 30 1.78 -1.97 1.12
CA CYS A 30 2.58 -3.19 1.05
C CYS A 30 2.98 -3.45 -0.41
N GLY A 31 4.25 -3.21 -0.76
CA GLY A 31 4.68 -3.07 -2.16
C GLY A 31 4.47 -1.62 -2.64
N CYS A 32 4.93 -0.64 -1.84
CA CYS A 32 4.61 0.77 -2.05
C CYS A 32 5.22 1.38 -3.32
N GLY A 33 6.13 0.66 -3.99
CA GLY A 33 6.83 1.13 -5.16
C GLY A 33 7.52 2.47 -4.88
N ARG A 34 7.20 3.48 -5.69
CA ARG A 34 7.78 4.83 -5.56
C ARG A 34 7.01 5.76 -4.60
N GLY A 35 6.11 5.22 -3.77
CA GLY A 35 5.40 5.96 -2.74
C GLY A 35 4.14 6.69 -3.21
N PHE A 36 3.52 6.25 -4.31
CA PHE A 36 2.41 6.98 -4.92
C PHE A 36 1.18 7.10 -3.99
N TYR A 37 0.71 5.99 -3.39
CA TYR A 37 -0.43 6.04 -2.48
C TYR A 37 -0.11 6.77 -1.19
N LEU A 38 1.10 6.61 -0.65
CA LEU A 38 1.58 7.33 0.53
C LEU A 38 1.50 8.85 0.31
N ASN A 39 1.99 9.34 -0.84
CA ASN A 39 1.89 10.75 -1.20
C ASN A 39 0.43 11.22 -1.30
N MET A 40 -0.45 10.46 -1.98
CA MET A 40 -1.85 10.84 -2.11
C MET A 40 -2.59 10.85 -0.78
N ILE A 41 -2.39 9.84 0.08
CA ILE A 41 -3.07 9.77 1.38
C ILE A 41 -2.66 10.97 2.23
N ARG A 42 -1.38 11.35 2.19
CA ARG A 42 -0.90 12.53 2.90
C ARG A 42 -1.57 13.83 2.45
N THR A 43 -2.10 13.92 1.22
CA THR A 43 -2.86 15.11 0.77
C THR A 43 -4.24 15.25 1.42
N VAL A 44 -4.77 14.19 2.03
CA VAL A 44 -6.13 14.15 2.60
C VAL A 44 -6.18 13.79 4.08
N SER A 45 -5.09 13.30 4.68
CA SER A 45 -5.04 12.91 6.09
C SER A 45 -3.63 13.02 6.70
N ALA A 46 -3.59 13.30 8.01
CA ALA A 46 -2.44 13.24 8.90
C ALA A 46 -2.16 11.83 9.48
N CYS A 47 -2.82 10.78 8.97
CA CYS A 47 -2.63 9.41 9.44
C CYS A 47 -1.16 8.95 9.41
N ARG A 48 -0.84 7.90 10.18
CA ARG A 48 0.50 7.31 10.20
C ARG A 48 0.67 6.39 9.00
N LEU A 49 1.73 6.59 8.24
CA LEU A 49 1.94 5.90 6.97
C LEU A 49 3.21 5.06 6.99
N TYR A 50 3.08 3.83 6.50
CA TYR A 50 4.20 2.91 6.31
C TYR A 50 4.22 2.42 4.86
N GLY A 51 5.41 2.34 4.26
CA GLY A 51 5.63 1.73 2.96
C GLY A 51 6.58 0.55 3.07
N LEU A 52 6.20 -0.60 2.52
CA LEU A 52 7.06 -1.77 2.39
C LEU A 52 7.47 -1.93 0.94
N GLU A 53 8.75 -2.09 0.66
CA GLU A 53 9.24 -2.35 -0.70
C GLU A 53 10.48 -3.24 -0.67
N LEU A 54 10.57 -4.25 -1.53
CA LEU A 54 11.68 -5.20 -1.53
C LEU A 54 12.90 -4.63 -2.26
N GLU A 55 12.64 -3.93 -3.37
CA GLU A 55 13.65 -3.54 -4.33
C GLU A 55 14.40 -2.27 -3.87
N PRO A 56 15.74 -2.34 -3.72
CA PRO A 56 16.53 -1.25 -3.13
C PRO A 56 16.48 0.04 -3.96
N GLU A 57 16.46 -0.09 -5.29
CA GLU A 57 16.42 1.08 -6.18
C GLU A 57 15.05 1.76 -6.15
N ILE A 58 13.97 0.98 -5.99
CA ILE A 58 12.61 1.49 -5.97
C ILE A 58 12.33 2.21 -4.65
N ILE A 59 12.71 1.62 -3.51
CA ILE A 59 12.52 2.27 -2.21
C ILE A 59 13.38 3.54 -2.08
N ALA A 60 14.58 3.58 -2.69
CA ALA A 60 15.37 4.81 -2.75
C ALA A 60 14.61 5.94 -3.47
N LYS A 61 13.89 5.62 -4.55
CA LYS A 61 13.01 6.61 -5.23
C LYS A 61 11.80 6.98 -4.41
N ALA A 62 11.23 6.07 -3.63
CA ALA A 62 10.18 6.43 -2.68
C ALA A 62 10.69 7.43 -1.63
N HIS A 63 11.90 7.23 -1.09
CA HIS A 63 12.51 8.19 -0.18
C HIS A 63 12.68 9.58 -0.82
N GLU A 64 13.18 9.64 -2.05
CA GLU A 64 13.32 10.91 -2.78
C GLU A 64 11.97 11.60 -2.99
N ASN A 65 10.95 10.86 -3.45
CA ASN A 65 9.63 11.41 -3.75
C ASN A 65 8.88 11.89 -2.50
N LEU A 66 9.14 11.28 -1.34
CA LEU A 66 8.42 11.52 -0.09
C LEU A 66 9.21 12.39 0.91
N ALA A 67 10.43 12.80 0.59
CA ALA A 67 11.35 13.50 1.52
C ALA A 67 10.77 14.76 2.19
N GLY A 68 9.78 15.42 1.56
CA GLY A 68 9.13 16.61 2.10
C GLY A 68 7.85 16.36 2.90
N LEU A 69 7.45 15.09 3.07
CA LEU A 69 6.19 14.71 3.71
C LEU A 69 6.45 14.15 5.11
N PRO A 70 5.71 14.62 6.14
CA PRO A 70 5.88 14.14 7.49
C PRO A 70 5.23 12.75 7.70
N ASP A 71 5.66 12.08 8.77
CA ASP A 71 5.03 10.89 9.32
C ASP A 71 4.84 9.73 8.32
N ILE A 72 5.83 9.53 7.45
CA ILE A 72 5.92 8.37 6.56
C ILE A 72 7.19 7.58 6.89
N THR A 73 7.03 6.29 7.18
CA THR A 73 8.13 5.36 7.41
C THR A 73 8.25 4.39 6.25
N LEU A 74 9.40 4.36 5.57
CA LEU A 74 9.67 3.39 4.51
C LEU A 74 10.57 2.27 5.04
N VAL A 75 10.21 1.03 4.72
CA VAL A 75 10.87 -0.17 5.20
C VAL A 75 11.20 -1.07 4.02
N ARG A 76 12.47 -1.45 3.90
CA ARG A 76 12.90 -2.42 2.90
C ARG A 76 12.77 -3.84 3.44
N ALA A 77 11.77 -4.59 3.01
CA ALA A 77 11.63 -6.01 3.34
C ALA A 77 10.71 -6.72 2.35
N SER A 78 10.66 -8.05 2.45
CA SER A 78 9.75 -8.87 1.65
C SER A 78 8.36 -8.88 2.27
N ILE A 79 7.31 -8.96 1.43
CA ILE A 79 5.94 -9.22 1.88
C ILE A 79 5.82 -10.53 2.69
N TYR A 80 6.73 -11.48 2.45
CA TYR A 80 6.74 -12.79 3.11
C TYR A 80 7.37 -12.81 4.52
N ASP A 81 8.00 -11.71 4.94
CA ASP A 81 8.69 -11.56 6.22
C ASP A 81 8.71 -10.07 6.60
N GLN A 82 7.57 -9.59 7.10
CA GLN A 82 7.38 -8.17 7.39
C GLN A 82 7.86 -7.83 8.81
N PRO A 83 8.74 -6.82 9.00
CA PRO A 83 9.29 -6.46 10.31
C PRO A 83 8.31 -5.58 11.11
N PHE A 84 7.03 -5.97 11.13
CA PHE A 84 5.96 -5.31 11.86
C PHE A 84 5.35 -6.27 12.88
N GLU A 85 4.90 -5.73 14.00
CA GLU A 85 4.17 -6.50 15.01
C GLU A 85 2.80 -6.93 14.49
N ASP A 86 2.25 -7.99 15.07
CA ASP A 86 0.89 -8.45 14.80
C ASP A 86 -0.12 -7.32 15.10
N ALA A 87 -1.19 -7.24 14.31
CA ALA A 87 -2.26 -6.27 14.51
C ALA A 87 -1.78 -4.79 14.64
N SER A 88 -0.85 -4.38 13.79
CA SER A 88 -0.30 -3.02 13.76
C SER A 88 -1.09 -2.03 12.91
N PHE A 89 -1.76 -2.49 11.85
CA PHE A 89 -2.36 -1.61 10.83
C PHE A 89 -3.88 -1.64 10.82
N ASP A 90 -4.50 -0.46 10.74
CA ASP A 90 -5.93 -0.28 10.53
C ASP A 90 -6.31 -0.53 9.07
N GLY A 91 -5.36 -0.37 8.16
CA GLY A 91 -5.55 -0.66 6.75
C GLY A 91 -4.27 -1.02 6.00
N VAL A 92 -4.40 -1.90 5.01
CA VAL A 92 -3.29 -2.32 4.14
C VAL A 92 -3.70 -2.16 2.67
N ILE A 93 -2.80 -1.63 1.86
CA ILE A 93 -2.92 -1.55 0.40
C ILE A 93 -2.02 -2.61 -0.22
N LEU A 94 -2.56 -3.37 -1.17
CA LEU A 94 -1.85 -4.26 -2.08
C LEU A 94 -2.31 -3.92 -3.49
N SER A 95 -1.70 -2.90 -4.10
CA SER A 95 -2.08 -2.44 -5.43
C SER A 95 -1.08 -2.95 -6.46
N GLU A 96 -1.49 -3.91 -7.29
CA GLU A 96 -0.67 -4.48 -8.36
C GLU A 96 0.59 -5.15 -7.81
N VAL A 97 0.41 -6.03 -6.82
CA VAL A 97 1.49 -6.71 -6.10
C VAL A 97 1.39 -8.23 -6.24
N LEU A 98 0.17 -8.79 -6.14
CA LEU A 98 -0.02 -10.24 -6.10
C LEU A 98 0.41 -10.91 -7.42
N GLU A 99 0.25 -10.24 -8.56
CA GLU A 99 0.70 -10.73 -9.86
C GLU A 99 2.23 -10.82 -10.02
N HIS A 100 2.98 -10.28 -9.07
CA HIS A 100 4.45 -10.21 -9.10
C HIS A 100 5.10 -11.16 -8.09
N ILE A 101 4.33 -11.88 -7.28
CA ILE A 101 4.84 -12.75 -6.22
C ILE A 101 4.49 -14.22 -6.48
N ASP A 102 5.37 -15.13 -6.05
CA ASP A 102 5.21 -16.57 -6.32
C ASP A 102 4.14 -17.27 -5.44
N ASP A 103 3.94 -16.82 -4.20
CA ASP A 103 3.05 -17.46 -3.22
C ASP A 103 2.11 -16.42 -2.56
N ASP A 104 1.03 -16.11 -3.27
CA ASP A 104 -0.01 -15.19 -2.81
C ASP A 104 -0.54 -15.55 -1.42
N LEU A 105 -0.74 -16.84 -1.13
CA LEU A 105 -1.29 -17.29 0.14
C LEU A 105 -0.33 -16.97 1.29
N ARG A 106 0.97 -17.19 1.10
CA ARG A 106 1.96 -16.81 2.10
C ARG A 106 2.03 -15.30 2.28
N GLY A 107 2.04 -14.52 1.21
CA GLY A 107 2.03 -13.06 1.29
C GLY A 107 0.80 -12.52 2.02
N LEU A 108 -0.39 -13.04 1.68
CA LEU A 108 -1.64 -12.67 2.32
C LEU A 108 -1.71 -13.08 3.80
N ARG A 109 -1.09 -14.20 4.20
CA ARG A 109 -1.00 -14.57 5.62
C ARG A 109 -0.22 -13.53 6.43
N GLU A 110 0.90 -13.04 5.91
CA GLU A 110 1.66 -11.97 6.58
C GLU A 110 0.88 -10.66 6.62
N VAL A 111 0.18 -10.31 5.54
CA VAL A 111 -0.71 -9.13 5.52
C VAL A 111 -1.83 -9.27 6.56
N CYS A 112 -2.46 -10.45 6.67
CA CYS A 112 -3.46 -10.71 7.70
C CYS A 112 -2.88 -10.66 9.12
N ARG A 113 -1.64 -11.11 9.32
CA ARG A 113 -0.97 -11.08 10.64
C ARG A 113 -0.79 -9.63 11.12
N VAL A 114 -0.32 -8.73 10.26
CA VAL A 114 -0.05 -7.33 10.63
C VAL A 114 -1.33 -6.46 10.66
N LEU A 115 -2.44 -6.95 10.11
CA LEU A 115 -3.72 -6.26 10.10
C LEU A 115 -4.43 -6.38 11.46
N LYS A 116 -4.95 -5.27 11.97
CA LYS A 116 -5.78 -5.26 13.18
C LYS A 116 -7.09 -6.03 12.97
N PRO A 117 -7.70 -6.56 14.05
CA PRO A 117 -9.11 -6.96 14.00
C PRO A 117 -9.98 -5.82 13.46
N ASN A 118 -10.86 -6.13 12.50
CA ASN A 118 -11.70 -5.17 11.76
C ASN A 118 -10.94 -4.19 10.84
N GLY A 119 -9.63 -4.38 10.64
CA GLY A 119 -8.87 -3.66 9.64
C GLY A 119 -9.30 -4.03 8.22
N VAL A 120 -8.99 -3.17 7.26
CA VAL A 120 -9.35 -3.34 5.85
C VAL A 120 -8.11 -3.59 4.99
N VAL A 121 -8.18 -4.57 4.09
CA VAL A 121 -7.19 -4.74 3.03
C VAL A 121 -7.82 -4.34 1.69
N ALA A 122 -7.22 -3.36 1.02
CA ALA A 122 -7.59 -2.97 -0.33
C ALA A 122 -6.63 -3.62 -1.34
N ILE A 123 -7.14 -4.54 -2.15
CA ILE A 123 -6.35 -5.32 -3.11
C ILE A 123 -6.77 -4.96 -4.54
N THR A 124 -5.79 -4.74 -5.41
CA THR A 124 -6.02 -4.59 -6.86
C THR A 124 -5.03 -5.47 -7.61
N VAL A 125 -5.53 -6.11 -8.67
CA VAL A 125 -4.73 -6.92 -9.59
C VAL A 125 -5.20 -6.64 -11.02
N PRO A 126 -4.33 -6.80 -12.02
CA PRO A 126 -4.71 -6.80 -13.42
C PRO A 126 -5.80 -7.85 -13.67
N ASN A 127 -6.86 -7.45 -14.34
CA ASN A 127 -7.85 -8.40 -14.85
C ASN A 127 -7.38 -8.88 -16.23
N ALA A 128 -6.95 -10.13 -16.32
CA ALA A 128 -6.41 -10.73 -17.55
C ALA A 128 -7.42 -10.70 -18.72
N ASP A 129 -8.72 -10.72 -18.41
CA ASP A 129 -9.82 -10.74 -19.39
C ASP A 129 -10.60 -9.42 -19.42
N TYR A 130 -9.98 -8.30 -19.04
CA TYR A 130 -10.62 -6.99 -19.16
C TYR A 130 -10.82 -6.63 -20.65
N PRO A 131 -12.06 -6.34 -21.11
CA PRO A 131 -12.32 -5.99 -22.50
C PRO A 131 -11.68 -4.69 -22.95
#